data_AF-A0A958TAN6-F1
#
_entry.id   AF-A0A958TAN6-F1
#
_cell.length_a   1.000
_cell.length_b   1.000
_cell.length_c   1.000
_cell.angle_alpha   90.00
_cell.angle_beta   90.00
_cell.angle_gamma   90.00
#
_symmetry.space_group_name_H-M   'P 1'
#
loop_
_entity.id
_entity.type
_entity.pdbx_description
1 polymer ?
#
loop_
_entity_poly.entity_id
_entity_poly.type
_entity_poly.pdbx_seq_one_letter_code
_entity_poly.pdbx_strand_id
1 'polypeptide(L)'
;MELSPQDENNELSLTKFEAMLKTNNVLFFDSEEFETIIHHYLNLGKVALAKKAIKLGLDQHPTSVNLKLFQVEIFVFENKFEEANELLNELYSLEPLNEEIYIQKANIYSKQDEHQKAIEVLKKTLEFTDDTFDIYSLIGMEYLFLDEFEEAKYYFMKCIEEEDDDY
;
A
#
# COMPACT_ATOMS: atom_id res chain seq x y z
N MET A 1 -11.45 -25.02 12.91
CA MET A 1 -10.46 -24.37 12.06
C MET A 1 -9.42 -23.87 13.03
N GLU A 2 -8.26 -24.54 13.11
CA GLU A 2 -7.14 -24.03 13.90
C GLU A 2 -6.57 -22.84 13.15
N LEU A 3 -6.38 -21.72 13.84
CA LEU A 3 -5.72 -20.53 13.29
C LEU A 3 -4.28 -20.89 12.96
N SER A 4 -3.73 -20.35 11.87
CA SER A 4 -2.32 -20.57 11.58
C SER A 4 -1.46 -19.88 12.65
N PRO A 5 -0.23 -20.35 12.92
CA PRO A 5 0.67 -19.70 13.86
C PRO A 5 0.94 -18.21 13.56
N GLN A 6 0.81 -17.83 12.28
CA GLN A 6 0.96 -16.46 11.82
C GLN A 6 -0.27 -15.60 12.13
N ASP A 7 -1.48 -16.17 11.99
CA ASP A 7 -2.72 -15.51 12.40
C ASP A 7 -2.76 -15.27 13.91
N GLU A 8 -2.29 -16.23 14.71
CA GLU A 8 -2.20 -16.08 16.17
C GLU A 8 -1.24 -14.95 16.57
N ASN A 9 -0.11 -14.80 15.86
CA ASN A 9 0.85 -13.73 16.14
C ASN A 9 0.30 -12.34 15.72
N ASN A 10 -0.45 -12.28 14.62
CA ASN A 10 -1.11 -11.06 14.17
C ASN A 10 -2.20 -10.61 15.17
N GLU A 11 -3.03 -11.53 15.65
CA GLU A 11 -4.03 -11.26 16.69
C GLU A 11 -3.39 -10.82 18.01
N LEU A 12 -2.25 -11.41 18.38
CA LEU A 12 -1.51 -11.04 19.58
C LEU A 12 -0.99 -9.59 19.51
N SER A 13 -0.40 -9.21 18.37
CA SER A 13 0.15 -7.86 18.14
C SER A 13 -0.93 -6.80 18.21
N LEU A 14 -2.07 -7.06 17.58
CA LEU A 14 -3.26 -6.20 17.66
C LEU A 14 -3.78 -6.08 19.09
N THR A 15 -3.92 -7.20 19.81
CA THR A 15 -4.41 -7.21 21.19
C THR A 15 -3.49 -6.43 22.13
N LYS A 16 -2.17 -6.60 21.99
CA LYS A 16 -1.16 -5.84 22.72
C LYS A 16 -1.26 -4.34 22.43
N PHE A 17 -1.40 -3.98 21.15
CA PHE A 17 -1.53 -2.58 20.74
C PHE A 17 -2.80 -1.94 21.32
N GLU A 18 -3.94 -2.62 21.26
CA GLU A 18 -5.18 -2.11 21.85
C GLU A 18 -5.10 -1.98 23.38
N ALA A 19 -4.44 -2.92 24.05
CA ALA A 19 -4.19 -2.83 25.49
C ALA A 19 -3.28 -1.63 25.82
N MET A 20 -2.24 -1.39 25.02
CA MET A 20 -1.37 -0.21 25.13
C MET A 20 -2.18 1.08 25.05
N LEU A 21 -3.07 1.19 24.05
CA LEU A 21 -3.92 2.37 23.87
C LEU A 21 -4.88 2.63 25.04
N LYS A 22 -5.34 1.58 25.73
CA LYS A 22 -6.26 1.70 26.89
C LYS A 22 -5.53 2.03 28.19
N THR A 23 -4.30 1.53 28.35
CA THR A 23 -3.57 1.56 29.63
C THR A 23 -2.57 2.70 29.72
N ASN A 24 -2.29 3.41 28.62
CA ASN A 24 -1.18 4.38 28.52
C ASN A 24 0.19 3.78 28.88
N ASN A 25 0.33 2.46 28.81
CA ASN A 25 1.62 1.80 28.93
C ASN A 25 2.43 2.07 27.65
N VAL A 26 3.76 2.08 27.77
CA VAL A 26 4.66 2.12 26.61
C VAL A 26 5.01 0.68 26.25
N LEU A 27 4.53 0.20 25.12
CA LEU A 27 4.95 -1.08 24.53
C LEU A 27 5.75 -0.82 23.26
N PHE A 28 6.67 -1.73 22.98
CA PHE A 28 7.47 -1.73 21.76
C PHE A 28 6.96 -2.82 20.83
N PHE A 29 6.98 -2.51 19.55
CA PHE A 29 6.63 -3.42 18.47
C PHE A 29 7.74 -3.33 17.44
N ASP A 30 8.01 -4.39 16.70
CA ASP A 30 8.83 -4.28 15.50
C ASP A 30 8.05 -3.61 14.35
N SER A 31 8.71 -3.33 13.23
CA SER A 31 8.05 -2.68 12.10
C SER A 31 6.96 -3.57 11.49
N GLU A 32 7.17 -4.88 11.36
CA GLU A 32 6.23 -5.82 10.76
C GLU A 32 4.93 -5.95 11.60
N GLU A 33 5.05 -5.93 12.94
CA GLU A 33 3.92 -5.86 13.85
C GLU A 33 3.10 -4.57 13.61
N PHE A 34 3.77 -3.42 13.42
CA PHE A 34 3.08 -2.18 13.06
C PHE A 34 2.40 -2.27 11.70
N GLU A 35 3.06 -2.82 10.67
CA GLU A 35 2.49 -3.01 9.33
C GLU A 35 1.19 -3.84 9.41
N THR A 36 1.22 -4.94 10.17
CA THR A 36 0.05 -5.78 10.44
C THR A 36 -1.08 -5.01 11.12
N ILE A 37 -0.77 -4.24 12.16
CA ILE A 37 -1.76 -3.42 12.90
C ILE A 37 -2.36 -2.35 11.99
N ILE A 38 -1.54 -1.70 11.16
CA ILE A 38 -1.96 -0.64 10.24
C ILE A 38 -2.90 -1.22 9.19
N HIS A 39 -2.49 -2.29 8.50
CA HIS A 39 -3.34 -2.99 7.53
C HIS A 39 -4.67 -3.42 8.13
N HIS A 40 -4.67 -3.99 9.33
CA HIS A 40 -5.90 -4.37 10.02
C HIS A 40 -6.86 -3.18 10.19
N TYR A 41 -6.35 -2.03 10.65
CA TYR A 41 -7.20 -0.85 10.84
C TYR A 41 -7.66 -0.22 9.51
N LEU A 42 -6.83 -0.23 8.47
CA LEU A 42 -7.21 0.24 7.14
C LEU A 42 -8.33 -0.63 6.54
N ASN A 43 -8.22 -1.96 6.62
CA ASN A 43 -9.24 -2.91 6.16
C ASN A 43 -10.58 -2.73 6.88
N LEU A 44 -10.57 -2.29 8.14
CA LEU A 44 -11.79 -1.96 8.90
C LEU A 44 -12.29 -0.52 8.67
N GLY A 45 -11.63 0.28 7.83
CA GLY A 45 -11.93 1.70 7.63
C GLY A 45 -11.66 2.58 8.86
N LYS A 46 -10.92 2.06 9.86
CA LYS A 46 -10.57 2.77 11.10
C LYS A 46 -9.33 3.66 10.90
N VAL A 47 -9.42 4.59 9.95
CA VAL A 47 -8.31 5.46 9.51
C VAL A 47 -7.62 6.19 10.68
N ALA A 48 -8.37 6.67 11.67
CA ALA A 48 -7.80 7.35 12.83
C ALA A 48 -6.86 6.46 13.67
N LEU A 49 -7.16 5.16 13.78
CA LEU A 49 -6.31 4.20 14.49
C LEU A 49 -5.11 3.79 13.66
N ALA A 50 -5.29 3.61 12.34
CA ALA A 50 -4.17 3.38 11.42
C ALA A 50 -3.15 4.54 11.50
N LYS A 51 -3.61 5.79 11.44
CA LYS A 51 -2.74 6.97 11.62
C LYS A 51 -1.99 7.00 12.94
N LYS A 52 -2.63 6.53 14.02
CA LYS A 52 -1.99 6.44 15.34
C LYS A 52 -0.92 5.37 15.35
N ALA A 53 -1.17 4.22 14.73
CA ALA A 53 -0.21 3.14 14.57
C ALA A 53 0.98 3.57 13.69
N ILE A 54 0.74 4.21 12.54
CA ILE A 54 1.79 4.78 11.67
C ILE A 54 2.68 5.74 12.45
N LYS A 55 2.08 6.68 13.18
CA LYS A 55 2.85 7.65 13.97
C LYS A 55 3.74 6.96 15.00
N LEU A 56 3.19 6.04 15.79
CA LEU A 56 3.95 5.31 16.80
C LEU A 56 5.02 4.41 16.18
N GLY A 57 4.72 3.81 15.03
CA GLY A 57 5.65 3.01 14.26
C GLY A 57 6.83 3.84 13.77
N LEU A 58 6.59 5.01 13.18
CA LEU A 58 7.65 5.91 12.72
C LEU A 58 8.43 6.56 13.87
N ASP A 59 7.82 6.77 15.04
CA ASP A 59 8.52 7.23 16.24
C ASP A 59 9.54 6.17 16.74
N GLN A 60 9.25 4.86 16.55
CA GLN A 60 10.14 3.76 16.94
C GLN A 60 11.11 3.35 15.81
N HIS A 61 10.65 3.43 14.56
CA HIS A 61 11.32 2.93 13.35
C HIS A 61 11.33 4.00 12.25
N PRO A 62 12.04 5.14 12.44
CA PRO A 62 11.98 6.29 11.54
C PRO A 62 12.53 6.04 10.13
N THR A 63 13.27 4.95 9.94
CA THR A 63 13.85 4.56 8.65
C THR A 63 13.06 3.48 7.93
N SER A 64 11.95 2.99 8.49
CA SER A 64 11.13 1.96 7.82
C SER A 64 10.46 2.54 6.57
N VAL A 65 10.75 1.92 5.42
CA VAL A 65 10.17 2.31 4.13
C VAL A 65 8.68 1.96 4.08
N ASN A 66 8.30 0.75 4.50
CA ASN A 66 6.89 0.32 4.54
C ASN A 66 6.02 1.23 5.42
N LEU A 67 6.50 1.64 6.61
CA LEU A 67 5.75 2.56 7.46
C LEU A 67 5.59 3.96 6.84
N LYS A 68 6.59 4.42 6.08
CA LYS A 68 6.49 5.66 5.30
C LYS A 68 5.54 5.50 4.11
N LEU A 69 5.48 4.33 3.47
CA LEU A 69 4.51 4.05 2.40
C LEU A 69 3.07 4.09 2.92
N PHE A 70 2.78 3.53 4.11
CA PHE A 70 1.47 3.75 4.74
C PHE A 70 1.18 5.21 5.05
N GLN A 71 2.20 6.00 5.41
CA GLN A 71 2.03 7.43 5.59
C GLN A 71 1.67 8.13 4.28
N VAL A 72 2.30 7.74 3.16
CA VAL A 72 1.94 8.20 1.81
C VAL A 72 0.49 7.85 1.50
N GLU A 73 0.06 6.60 1.71
CA GLU A 73 -1.31 6.16 1.46
C GLU A 73 -2.34 7.01 2.23
N ILE A 74 -2.05 7.31 3.50
CA ILE A 74 -2.87 8.23 4.30
C ILE A 74 -2.90 9.64 3.72
N PHE A 75 -1.76 10.18 3.26
CA PHE A 75 -1.74 11.48 2.61
C PHE A 75 -2.57 11.50 1.33
N VAL A 76 -2.49 10.45 0.51
CA VAL A 76 -3.32 10.30 -0.69
C VAL A 76 -4.81 10.25 -0.32
N PHE A 77 -5.19 9.48 0.69
CA PHE A 77 -6.56 9.42 1.19
C PHE A 77 -7.09 10.77 1.70
N GLU A 78 -6.21 11.60 2.28
CA GLU A 78 -6.52 12.95 2.75
C GLU A 78 -6.39 14.03 1.66
N ASN A 79 -6.13 13.66 0.40
CA ASN A 79 -5.85 14.56 -0.73
C ASN A 79 -4.66 15.51 -0.50
N LYS A 80 -3.69 15.09 0.32
CA LYS A 80 -2.42 15.79 0.59
C LYS A 80 -1.36 15.35 -0.41
N PHE A 81 -1.58 15.67 -1.67
CA PHE A 81 -0.76 15.14 -2.76
C PHE A 81 0.66 15.71 -2.76
N GLU A 82 0.85 16.96 -2.31
CA GLU A 82 2.17 17.55 -2.18
C GLU A 82 3.02 16.80 -1.16
N GLU A 83 2.51 16.61 0.07
CA GLU A 83 3.23 15.86 1.11
C GLU A 83 3.49 14.39 0.71
N ALA A 84 2.52 13.76 0.04
CA ALA A 84 2.68 12.40 -0.49
C ALA A 84 3.83 12.33 -1.53
N ASN A 85 3.88 13.27 -2.47
CA ASN A 85 4.92 13.32 -3.50
C ASN A 85 6.31 13.62 -2.93
N GLU A 86 6.42 14.52 -1.95
CA GLU A 86 7.69 14.81 -1.27
C GLU A 86 8.26 13.55 -0.61
N LEU A 87 7.42 12.82 0.13
CA LEU A 87 7.82 11.58 0.79
C LEU A 87 8.15 10.47 -0.22
N LEU A 88 7.37 10.33 -1.30
CA LEU A 88 7.68 9.37 -2.36
C LEU A 88 9.02 9.66 -3.05
N ASN A 89 9.38 10.93 -3.25
CA ASN A 89 10.68 11.28 -3.83
C ASN A 89 11.85 10.91 -2.91
N GLU A 90 11.67 11.05 -1.59
CA GLU A 90 12.64 10.55 -0.60
C GLU A 90 12.78 9.03 -0.70
N LEU A 91 11.66 8.30 -0.69
CA LEU A 91 11.65 6.84 -0.77
C LEU A 91 12.25 6.34 -2.08
N TYR A 92 11.94 6.99 -3.20
CA TYR A 92 12.49 6.66 -4.52
C TYR A 92 14.02 6.76 -4.55
N SER A 93 14.59 7.72 -3.82
CA SER A 93 16.03 7.90 -3.72
C SER A 93 16.71 6.78 -2.91
N LEU A 94 15.96 6.08 -2.06
CA LEU A 94 16.43 4.96 -1.25
C LEU A 94 16.24 3.63 -1.98
N GLU A 95 15.05 3.40 -2.55
CA GLU A 95 14.63 2.15 -3.16
C GLU A 95 14.02 2.38 -4.56
N PRO A 96 14.82 2.70 -5.58
CA PRO A 96 14.32 3.07 -6.91
C PRO A 96 13.61 1.95 -7.68
N LEU A 97 13.68 0.70 -7.19
CA LEU A 97 13.03 -0.48 -7.75
C LEU A 97 11.93 -1.06 -6.83
N ASN A 98 11.52 -0.32 -5.79
CA ASN A 98 10.37 -0.71 -4.98
C ASN A 98 9.08 -0.30 -5.72
N GLU A 99 8.33 -1.29 -6.19
CA GLU A 99 7.11 -1.11 -6.98
C GLU A 99 6.00 -0.32 -6.26
N GLU A 100 5.89 -0.46 -4.94
CA GLU A 100 4.87 0.22 -4.14
C GLU A 100 5.02 1.75 -4.22
N ILE A 101 6.25 2.25 -4.36
CA ILE A 101 6.51 3.68 -4.60
C ILE A 101 5.85 4.14 -5.91
N TYR A 102 5.91 3.32 -6.96
CA TYR A 102 5.31 3.63 -8.26
C TYR A 102 3.80 3.45 -8.23
N ILE A 103 3.29 2.44 -7.52
CA ILE A 103 1.84 2.25 -7.31
C ILE A 103 1.25 3.47 -6.61
N GLN A 104 1.87 3.93 -5.50
CA GLN A 104 1.41 5.13 -4.80
C GLN A 104 1.50 6.39 -5.67
N LYS A 105 2.54 6.51 -6.52
CA LYS A 105 2.66 7.60 -7.50
C LYS A 105 1.53 7.57 -8.53
N ALA A 106 1.18 6.39 -9.05
CA ALA A 106 0.07 6.20 -9.97
C ALA A 106 -1.28 6.52 -9.30
N ASN A 107 -1.48 6.10 -8.05
CA ASN A 107 -2.66 6.42 -7.26
C ASN A 107 -2.84 7.94 -7.09
N ILE A 108 -1.77 8.69 -6.88
CA ILE A 108 -1.83 10.16 -6.86
C ILE A 108 -2.34 10.71 -8.20
N TYR A 109 -1.76 10.27 -9.33
CA TYR A 109 -2.21 10.70 -10.65
C TYR A 109 -3.67 10.34 -10.91
N SER A 110 -4.09 9.13 -10.56
CA SER A 110 -5.47 8.67 -10.67
C SER A 110 -6.43 9.55 -9.87
N LYS A 111 -6.08 9.90 -8.61
CA LYS A 111 -6.87 10.80 -7.76
C LYS A 111 -6.93 12.25 -8.26
N GLN A 112 -6.01 12.64 -9.13
CA GLN A 112 -5.98 13.95 -9.79
C GLN A 112 -6.66 13.92 -11.18
N ASP A 113 -7.37 12.84 -11.51
CA ASP A 113 -7.97 12.58 -12.83
C ASP A 113 -6.93 12.54 -13.99
N GLU A 114 -5.65 12.32 -13.66
CA GLU A 114 -4.53 12.22 -14.59
C GLU A 114 -4.27 10.75 -15.00
N HIS A 115 -5.31 10.01 -15.35
CA HIS A 115 -5.29 8.56 -15.60
C HIS A 115 -4.21 8.11 -16.60
N GLN A 116 -3.98 8.88 -17.67
CA GLN A 116 -2.94 8.54 -18.65
C GLN A 116 -1.54 8.50 -18.02
N LYS A 117 -1.23 9.42 -17.09
CA LYS A 117 0.04 9.43 -16.38
C LYS A 117 0.13 8.28 -15.37
N ALA A 118 -0.98 7.93 -14.72
CA ALA A 118 -1.04 6.75 -13.85
C ALA A 118 -0.68 5.49 -14.65
N ILE A 119 -1.26 5.32 -15.84
CA ILE A 119 -0.95 4.20 -16.75
C ILE A 119 0.52 4.19 -17.16
N GLU A 120 1.11 5.34 -17.52
CA GLU A 120 2.53 5.44 -17.87
C GLU A 120 3.45 4.99 -16.72
N VAL A 121 3.13 5.40 -15.49
CA VAL A 121 3.88 4.99 -14.29
C VAL A 121 3.74 3.49 -14.05
N LEU A 122 2.53 2.94 -14.09
CA LEU A 122 2.28 1.52 -13.86
C LEU A 122 2.94 0.64 -14.94
N LYS A 123 2.91 1.06 -16.20
CA LYS A 123 3.61 0.36 -17.29
C LYS A 123 5.12 0.31 -17.08
N LYS A 124 5.71 1.37 -16.50
CA LYS A 124 7.12 1.37 -16.12
C LYS A 124 7.40 0.40 -14.97
N THR A 125 6.47 0.24 -14.03
CA THR A 125 6.59 -0.75 -12.94
C THR A 125 6.75 -2.17 -13.49
N LEU A 126 5.99 -2.53 -14.54
CA LEU A 126 6.08 -3.83 -15.22
C LEU A 126 7.47 -4.15 -15.81
N GLU A 127 8.36 -3.17 -15.96
CA GLU A 127 9.72 -3.41 -16.47
C GLU A 127 10.63 -4.08 -15.43
N PHE A 128 10.26 -4.04 -14.14
CA PHE A 128 11.11 -4.53 -13.05
C PHE A 128 10.38 -5.26 -11.91
N THR A 129 9.05 -5.22 -11.83
CA THR A 129 8.29 -6.02 -10.85
C THR A 129 8.15 -7.47 -11.29
N ASP A 130 8.16 -8.39 -10.32
CA ASP A 130 7.77 -9.78 -10.54
C ASP A 130 6.26 -9.98 -10.25
N ASP A 131 5.62 -9.08 -9.49
CA ASP A 131 4.18 -9.12 -9.19
C ASP A 131 3.39 -8.30 -10.22
N THR A 132 3.19 -8.91 -11.38
CA THR A 132 2.53 -8.22 -12.49
C THR A 132 1.01 -8.20 -12.37
N PHE A 133 0.42 -9.09 -11.56
CA PHE A 133 -1.03 -9.24 -11.42
C PHE A 133 -1.69 -7.95 -10.90
N ASP A 134 -1.17 -7.42 -9.80
CA ASP A 134 -1.71 -6.20 -9.19
C ASP A 134 -1.52 -5.01 -10.12
N ILE A 135 -0.38 -4.92 -10.80
CA ILE A 135 -0.07 -3.84 -11.74
C ILE A 135 -1.01 -3.88 -12.97
N TYR A 136 -1.25 -5.05 -13.56
CA TYR A 136 -2.19 -5.19 -14.67
C TYR A 136 -3.62 -4.83 -14.25
N SER A 137 -4.04 -5.25 -13.06
CA SER A 137 -5.34 -4.90 -12.50
C SER A 137 -5.52 -3.38 -12.35
N LEU A 138 -4.49 -2.69 -11.84
CA LEU A 138 -4.48 -1.24 -11.71
C LEU A 138 -4.53 -0.53 -13.07
N ILE A 139 -3.74 -0.97 -14.06
CA ILE A 139 -3.79 -0.41 -15.42
C ILE A 139 -5.19 -0.58 -16.03
N GLY A 140 -5.79 -1.75 -15.86
CA GLY A 140 -7.16 -2.02 -16.31
C GLY A 140 -8.17 -1.05 -15.69
N MET A 141 -8.05 -0.76 -14.39
CA MET A 141 -8.90 0.23 -13.71
C MET A 141 -8.72 1.65 -14.27
N GLU A 142 -7.49 2.08 -14.57
CA GLU A 142 -7.23 3.39 -15.16
C GLU A 142 -7.84 3.53 -16.56
N TYR A 143 -7.79 2.48 -17.39
CA TYR A 143 -8.48 2.47 -18.68
C TYR A 143 -10.01 2.51 -18.54
N LEU A 144 -10.59 1.95 -17.48
CA LEU A 144 -12.02 2.11 -17.19
C LEU A 144 -12.37 3.57 -16.87
N PHE A 145 -11.54 4.29 -16.12
CA PHE A 145 -11.76 5.72 -15.88
C PHE A 145 -11.69 6.58 -17.15
N LEU A 146 -10.96 6.12 -18.17
CA LEU A 146 -10.88 6.75 -19.49
C LEU A 146 -11.99 6.30 -20.47
N ASP A 147 -12.92 5.44 -20.05
CA ASP A 147 -13.91 4.77 -20.92
C ASP A 147 -13.28 3.95 -22.07
N GLU A 148 -12.02 3.54 -21.93
CA GLU A 148 -11.27 2.72 -22.91
C GLU A 148 -11.46 1.22 -22.62
N PHE A 149 -12.69 0.74 -22.79
CA PHE A 149 -13.09 -0.61 -22.35
C PHE A 149 -12.34 -1.78 -22.99
N GLU A 150 -11.88 -1.64 -24.24
CA GLU A 150 -11.12 -2.70 -24.91
C GLU A 150 -9.72 -2.87 -24.30
N GLU A 151 -9.04 -1.77 -23.98
CA GLU A 151 -7.74 -1.79 -23.30
C GLU A 151 -7.90 -2.29 -21.85
N ALA A 152 -8.92 -1.81 -21.14
CA ALA A 152 -9.23 -2.30 -19.80
C ALA A 152 -9.42 -3.83 -19.80
N LYS A 153 -10.21 -4.35 -20.74
CA LYS A 153 -10.42 -5.80 -20.91
C LYS A 153 -9.13 -6.54 -21.23
N TYR A 154 -8.29 -5.99 -22.11
CA TYR A 154 -6.99 -6.58 -22.44
C TYR A 154 -6.11 -6.73 -21.19
N TYR A 155 -6.02 -5.69 -20.37
CA TYR A 155 -5.22 -5.72 -19.14
C TYR A 155 -5.81 -6.63 -18.05
N PHE A 156 -7.14 -6.70 -17.91
CA PHE A 156 -7.73 -7.69 -17.00
C PHE A 156 -7.54 -9.14 -17.46
N MET A 157 -7.46 -9.40 -18.78
CA MET A 157 -7.15 -10.73 -19.30
C MET A 157 -5.71 -11.13 -18.96
N LYS A 158 -4.77 -10.18 -18.96
CA LYS A 158 -3.38 -10.43 -18.56
C LYS A 158 -3.26 -10.97 -17.13
N CYS A 159 -4.12 -10.54 -16.22
CA CYS A 159 -4.15 -11.06 -14.85
C CYS A 159 -4.48 -12.57 -14.79
N ILE A 160 -5.27 -13.08 -15.74
CA ILE A 160 -5.71 -14.49 -15.77
C ILE A 160 -4.68 -15.38 -16.48
N GLU A 161 -4.00 -14.86 -17.50
CA GLU A 161 -2.96 -15.59 -18.23
C GLU A 161 -1.78 -15.96 -17.31
N GLU A 162 -1.44 -15.11 -16.34
CA GLU A 162 -0.39 -15.39 -15.34
C GLU A 162 -0.82 -16.51 -14.36
N GLU A 163 -2.10 -16.61 -14.00
CA GLU A 163 -2.59 -17.68 -13.12
C GLU A 163 -2.51 -19.08 -13.76
N ASP A 164 -2.62 -19.17 -15.09
CA ASP A 164 -2.60 -20.45 -15.82
C ASP A 164 -1.17 -21.00 -16.03
N ASP A 165 -0.13 -20.17 -16.00
CA ASP A 165 1.29 -20.60 -16.14
C ASP A 165 1.90 -21.12 -14.82
N ASP A 166 1.22 -20.94 -13.69
CA ASP A 166 1.62 -21.40 -12.36
C ASP A 166 1.08 -22.82 -11.97
N TYR A 167 0.47 -23.57 -12.92
CA TYR A 167 -0.07 -24.93 -12.73
C TYR A 167 0.66 -26.07 -13.47
#